data_AF-R4WEC1-F1
#
_entry.id   AF-R4WEC1-F1
#
_cell.length_a   1.000
_cell.length_b   1.000
_cell.length_c   1.000
_cell.angle_alpha   90.00
_cell.angle_beta   90.00
_cell.angle_gamma   90.00
#
_symmetry.space_group_name_H-M   'P 1'
#
loop_
_entity.id
_entity.type
_entity.pdbx_description
1 polymer ?
#
loop_
_entity_poly.entity_id
_entity_poly.type
_entity_poly.pdbx_seq_one_letter_code
_entity_poly.pdbx_strand_id
1 'polypeptide(L)'
;MSSNEVKSPIKKVPSCWDDEKRMTALYAPFKLRETNPVDYDSKMKFWQTVIVDWCMERNDCLLTIKKLQDEFKRKERVPLGLGAVIENFERNGEIKLKEDFLKIDPEESWTGWAVKSFVKAPVVWSFSKLKMALIEIDEKIVEYICIEYLKRKSEELLSKTINSQRLYDKKELREMLTTADGIEISEENFDLLLRWLRLNKVAQIRKVDNDTFIKLGTSKSNVITDLDVSLCILEKNKLTFEKAIEVLEEEKKELVSSAKNYLKQGMRDTAKSYLRRKKEIEKTISRRVSALENIEILLSRIHESSSDSKVYETYKIALNALKTSFKENGLSEEEVIKTVTEIQEVNEMHEEIQNALA
;
A
#
# COMPACT_ATOMS: atom_id res chain seq x y z
N MET A 1 -13.61 -27.88 30.69
CA MET A 1 -12.85 -27.65 29.45
C MET A 1 -13.85 -27.70 28.29
N SER A 2 -14.32 -26.55 27.81
CA SER A 2 -15.33 -26.48 26.75
C SER A 2 -14.63 -26.55 25.39
N SER A 3 -14.60 -27.73 24.78
CA SER A 3 -13.80 -28.02 23.57
C SER A 3 -14.63 -28.13 22.28
N ASN A 4 -15.73 -27.37 22.15
CA ASN A 4 -16.61 -27.43 20.97
C ASN A 4 -17.16 -26.07 20.51
N GLU A 5 -16.50 -24.96 20.84
CA GLU A 5 -16.94 -23.65 20.36
C GLU A 5 -16.61 -23.50 18.86
N VAL A 6 -17.63 -23.45 18.02
CA VAL A 6 -17.48 -23.30 16.57
C VAL A 6 -17.17 -21.83 16.27
N LYS A 7 -15.89 -21.52 16.11
CA LYS A 7 -15.47 -20.16 15.76
C LYS A 7 -15.80 -19.85 14.30
N SER A 8 -16.49 -18.74 14.07
CA SER A 8 -16.71 -18.21 12.71
C SER A 8 -15.41 -17.63 12.15
N PRO A 9 -15.10 -17.85 10.86
CA PRO A 9 -13.93 -17.24 10.21
C PRO A 9 -14.14 -15.75 9.87
N ILE A 10 -15.39 -15.26 9.98
CA ILE A 10 -15.76 -13.85 9.78
C ILE A 10 -16.40 -13.25 11.04
N LYS A 11 -16.18 -11.95 11.27
CA LYS A 11 -16.67 -11.20 12.44
C LYS A 11 -18.17 -10.99 12.37
N LYS A 12 -18.70 -10.63 11.20
CA LYS A 12 -20.15 -10.52 10.99
C LYS A 12 -20.73 -11.92 10.79
N VAL A 13 -20.83 -12.66 11.89
CA VAL A 13 -21.31 -14.04 11.89
C VAL A 13 -22.72 -14.10 11.29
N PRO A 14 -22.96 -14.91 10.25
CA PRO A 14 -24.30 -15.06 9.69
C PRO A 14 -25.25 -15.63 10.74
N SER A 15 -26.50 -15.15 10.79
CA SER A 15 -27.50 -15.61 11.78
C SER A 15 -27.77 -17.12 11.73
N CYS A 16 -27.48 -17.78 10.62
CA CYS A 16 -27.63 -19.22 10.44
C CYS A 16 -26.39 -20.05 10.83
N TRP A 17 -25.31 -19.44 11.34
CA TRP A 17 -24.05 -20.13 11.64
C TRP A 17 -24.18 -21.20 12.74
N ASP A 18 -25.09 -20.97 13.69
CA ASP A 18 -25.40 -21.90 14.78
C ASP A 18 -26.56 -22.87 14.43
N ASP A 19 -27.26 -22.64 13.31
CA ASP A 19 -28.28 -23.56 12.80
C ASP A 19 -27.61 -24.76 12.12
N GLU A 20 -27.46 -25.86 12.87
CA GLU A 20 -26.85 -27.10 12.37
C GLU A 20 -27.50 -27.66 11.11
N LYS A 21 -28.83 -27.54 10.97
CA LYS A 21 -29.55 -28.06 9.80
C LYS A 21 -29.20 -27.21 8.59
N ARG A 22 -29.24 -25.88 8.74
CA ARG A 22 -28.89 -24.96 7.67
C ARG A 22 -27.41 -25.07 7.28
N MET A 23 -26.50 -25.12 8.25
CA MET A 23 -25.06 -25.29 7.99
C MET A 23 -24.73 -26.62 7.32
N THR A 24 -25.43 -27.70 7.69
CA THR A 24 -25.30 -28.99 6.99
C THR A 24 -25.69 -28.87 5.51
N ALA A 25 -26.78 -28.16 5.20
CA ALA A 25 -27.20 -27.91 3.82
C ALA A 25 -26.19 -27.03 3.06
N LEU A 26 -25.65 -25.98 3.70
CA LEU A 26 -24.66 -25.07 3.12
C LEU A 26 -23.33 -25.79 2.80
N TYR A 27 -22.93 -26.80 3.57
CA TYR A 27 -21.66 -27.52 3.39
C TYR A 27 -21.74 -28.70 2.42
N ALA A 28 -22.95 -29.17 2.09
CA ALA A 28 -23.15 -30.23 1.10
C ALA A 28 -22.69 -29.81 -0.32
N PRO A 29 -22.61 -30.73 -1.30
CA PRO A 29 -22.49 -30.36 -2.71
C PRO A 29 -23.69 -29.53 -3.20
N PHE A 30 -23.55 -28.85 -4.34
CA PHE A 30 -24.70 -28.26 -5.02
C PHE A 30 -25.50 -29.35 -5.74
N LYS A 31 -26.83 -29.24 -5.69
CA LYS A 31 -27.73 -30.03 -6.54
C LYS A 31 -28.01 -29.25 -7.83
N LEU A 32 -28.56 -29.93 -8.84
CA LEU A 32 -29.04 -29.28 -10.06
C LEU A 32 -30.01 -28.14 -9.71
N ARG A 33 -29.76 -26.95 -10.25
CA ARG A 33 -30.55 -25.75 -9.92
C ARG A 33 -32.03 -25.94 -10.26
N GLU A 34 -32.33 -26.69 -11.31
CA GLU A 34 -33.68 -27.01 -11.77
C GLU A 34 -34.49 -27.78 -10.73
N THR A 35 -33.82 -28.57 -9.88
CA THR A 35 -34.48 -29.39 -8.85
C THR A 35 -34.88 -28.59 -7.61
N ASN A 36 -34.15 -27.52 -7.30
CA ASN A 36 -34.46 -26.61 -6.19
C ASN A 36 -33.73 -25.27 -6.37
N PRO A 37 -34.29 -24.33 -7.14
CA PRO A 37 -33.62 -23.07 -7.46
C PRO A 37 -33.47 -22.17 -6.23
N VAL A 38 -34.45 -22.20 -5.31
CA VAL A 38 -34.43 -21.36 -4.11
C VAL A 38 -33.28 -21.75 -3.18
N ASP A 39 -33.09 -23.05 -2.92
CA ASP A 39 -31.99 -23.51 -2.07
C ASP A 39 -30.63 -23.27 -2.75
N TYR A 40 -30.54 -23.54 -4.05
CA TYR A 40 -29.33 -23.27 -4.85
C TYR A 40 -28.93 -21.80 -4.75
N ASP A 41 -29.83 -20.88 -5.08
CA ASP A 41 -29.55 -19.44 -5.13
C ASP A 41 -29.26 -18.89 -3.74
N SER A 42 -29.98 -19.37 -2.71
CA SER A 42 -29.76 -18.99 -1.31
C SER A 42 -28.38 -19.44 -0.80
N LYS A 43 -27.97 -20.67 -1.14
CA LYS A 43 -26.66 -21.21 -0.80
C LYS A 43 -25.53 -20.53 -1.56
N MET A 44 -25.73 -20.24 -2.84
CA MET A 44 -24.78 -19.47 -3.65
C MET A 44 -24.56 -18.10 -3.00
N LYS A 45 -25.63 -17.33 -2.81
CA LYS A 45 -25.57 -15.99 -2.20
C LYS A 45 -24.87 -15.99 -0.83
N PHE A 46 -25.17 -17.00 0.00
CA PHE A 46 -24.47 -17.19 1.28
C PHE A 46 -22.96 -17.25 1.08
N TRP A 47 -22.47 -18.19 0.25
CA TRP A 47 -21.04 -18.36 0.01
C TRP A 47 -20.40 -17.14 -0.63
N GLN A 48 -21.08 -16.49 -1.59
CA GLN A 48 -20.58 -15.27 -2.20
C GLN A 48 -20.33 -14.17 -1.17
N THR A 49 -21.29 -13.98 -0.26
CA THR A 49 -21.24 -12.94 0.77
C THR A 49 -20.10 -13.20 1.75
N VAL A 50 -20.05 -14.41 2.33
CA VAL A 50 -19.08 -14.72 3.39
C VAL A 50 -17.64 -14.78 2.86
N ILE A 51 -17.42 -15.17 1.60
CA ILE A 51 -16.08 -15.18 1.00
C ILE A 51 -15.57 -13.74 0.81
N VAL A 52 -16.42 -12.83 0.30
CA VAL A 52 -16.04 -11.42 0.12
C VAL A 52 -15.79 -10.75 1.48
N ASP A 53 -16.67 -10.99 2.46
CA ASP A 53 -16.49 -10.46 3.81
C ASP A 53 -15.19 -10.97 4.44
N TRP A 54 -14.88 -12.26 4.27
CA TRP A 54 -13.61 -12.84 4.71
C TRP A 54 -12.40 -12.18 4.05
N CYS A 55 -12.44 -11.93 2.73
CA CYS A 55 -11.37 -11.22 2.02
C CYS A 55 -11.13 -9.83 2.63
N MET A 56 -12.20 -9.09 2.88
CA MET A 56 -12.14 -7.74 3.45
C MET A 56 -11.60 -7.73 4.87
N GLU A 57 -12.04 -8.67 5.71
CA GLU A 57 -11.60 -8.77 7.11
C GLU A 57 -10.15 -9.24 7.25
N ARG A 58 -9.71 -10.14 6.36
CA ARG A 58 -8.33 -10.66 6.34
C ARG A 58 -7.34 -9.80 5.55
N ASN A 59 -7.82 -8.76 4.88
CA ASN A 59 -7.01 -7.94 3.98
C ASN A 59 -6.32 -8.79 2.89
N ASP A 60 -7.05 -9.73 2.32
CA ASP A 60 -6.52 -10.73 1.40
C ASP A 60 -7.43 -10.92 0.19
N CYS A 61 -6.92 -10.65 -1.01
CA CYS A 61 -7.67 -10.76 -2.26
C CYS A 61 -7.47 -12.12 -2.94
N LEU A 62 -6.53 -12.94 -2.46
CA LEU A 62 -6.15 -14.20 -3.09
C LEU A 62 -6.97 -15.37 -2.55
N LEU A 63 -7.63 -16.07 -3.47
CA LEU A 63 -8.54 -17.17 -3.21
C LEU A 63 -8.03 -18.47 -3.85
N THR A 64 -8.08 -19.55 -3.08
CA THR A 64 -8.01 -20.92 -3.60
C THR A 64 -9.12 -21.75 -2.94
N ILE A 65 -9.59 -22.81 -3.60
CA ILE A 65 -10.60 -23.69 -3.00
C ILE A 65 -10.04 -24.28 -1.71
N LYS A 66 -8.76 -24.71 -1.71
CA LYS A 66 -8.09 -25.27 -0.53
C LYS A 66 -8.10 -24.29 0.65
N LYS A 67 -7.68 -23.05 0.42
CA LYS A 67 -7.65 -22.00 1.45
C LYS A 67 -9.03 -21.74 2.03
N LEU A 68 -10.05 -21.63 1.18
CA LEU A 68 -11.42 -21.45 1.62
C LEU A 68 -11.97 -22.67 2.38
N GLN A 69 -11.60 -23.90 1.99
CA GLN A 69 -11.97 -25.11 2.74
C GLN A 69 -11.34 -25.14 4.13
N ASP A 70 -10.07 -24.76 4.24
CA ASP A 70 -9.33 -24.72 5.50
C ASP A 70 -9.91 -23.63 6.44
N GLU A 71 -10.17 -22.43 5.92
CA GLU A 71 -10.71 -21.30 6.68
C GLU A 71 -12.16 -21.52 7.13
N PHE A 72 -13.01 -22.07 6.25
CA PHE A 72 -14.41 -22.36 6.56
C PHE A 72 -14.60 -23.80 7.05
N LYS A 73 -13.59 -24.43 7.63
CA LYS A 73 -13.72 -25.75 8.25
C LYS A 73 -14.55 -25.65 9.54
N ARG A 74 -15.61 -26.46 9.65
CA ARG A 74 -16.53 -26.48 10.79
C ARG A 74 -16.75 -27.92 11.26
N LYS A 75 -16.40 -28.21 12.53
CA LYS A 75 -16.55 -29.55 13.14
C LYS A 75 -15.98 -30.68 12.25
N GLU A 76 -14.75 -30.48 11.78
CA GLU A 76 -14.06 -31.38 10.83
C GLU A 76 -14.67 -31.50 9.42
N ARG A 77 -15.71 -30.72 9.10
CA ARG A 77 -16.32 -30.67 7.77
C ARG A 77 -15.86 -29.43 7.01
N VAL A 78 -15.61 -29.61 5.71
CA VAL A 78 -15.33 -28.53 4.78
C VAL A 78 -16.50 -28.32 3.83
N PRO A 79 -16.68 -27.12 3.28
CA PRO A 79 -17.71 -26.87 2.29
C PRO A 79 -17.38 -27.56 0.96
N LEU A 80 -18.18 -28.56 0.60
CA LEU A 80 -17.98 -29.37 -0.61
C LEU A 80 -18.44 -28.65 -1.89
N GLY A 81 -19.30 -27.65 -1.75
CA GLY A 81 -19.86 -26.89 -2.88
C GLY A 81 -18.95 -25.80 -3.45
N LEU A 82 -17.77 -25.53 -2.87
CA LEU A 82 -16.96 -24.36 -3.23
C LEU A 82 -16.50 -24.34 -4.70
N GLY A 83 -16.29 -25.50 -5.34
CA GLY A 83 -15.96 -25.54 -6.76
C GLY A 83 -17.03 -24.85 -7.62
N ALA A 84 -18.30 -25.13 -7.37
CA ALA A 84 -19.42 -24.49 -8.07
C ALA A 84 -19.53 -22.99 -7.75
N VAL A 85 -19.12 -22.57 -6.55
CA VAL A 85 -19.09 -21.14 -6.16
C VAL A 85 -18.00 -20.40 -6.95
N ILE A 86 -16.80 -20.97 -7.04
CA ILE A 86 -15.68 -20.40 -7.81
C ILE A 86 -16.04 -20.31 -9.31
N GLU A 87 -16.64 -21.36 -9.88
CA GLU A 87 -17.12 -21.32 -11.26
C GLU A 87 -18.17 -20.24 -11.50
N ASN A 88 -19.08 -20.04 -10.55
CA ASN A 88 -20.10 -18.99 -10.62
C ASN A 88 -19.47 -17.59 -10.51
N PHE A 89 -18.56 -17.41 -9.56
CA PHE A 89 -17.77 -16.19 -9.41
C PHE A 89 -17.01 -15.83 -10.69
N GLU A 90 -16.34 -16.81 -11.32
CA GLU A 90 -15.59 -16.60 -12.56
C GLU A 90 -16.53 -16.20 -13.70
N ARG A 91 -17.67 -16.90 -13.85
CA ARG A 91 -18.69 -16.61 -14.87
C ARG A 91 -19.26 -15.20 -14.74
N ASN A 92 -19.45 -14.74 -13.50
CA ASN A 92 -19.94 -13.40 -13.20
C ASN A 92 -18.81 -12.35 -13.15
N GLY A 93 -17.55 -12.76 -13.35
CA GLY A 93 -16.34 -11.94 -13.22
C GLY A 93 -16.18 -11.26 -11.87
N GLU A 94 -16.69 -11.89 -10.82
CA GLU A 94 -16.46 -11.53 -9.42
C GLU A 94 -15.05 -11.95 -8.98
N ILE A 95 -14.44 -12.92 -9.68
CA ILE A 95 -13.04 -13.31 -9.52
C ILE A 95 -12.34 -13.40 -10.89
N LYS A 96 -11.00 -13.38 -10.87
CA LYS A 96 -10.16 -13.61 -12.06
C LYS A 96 -8.94 -14.46 -11.73
N LEU A 97 -8.52 -15.35 -12.63
CA LEU A 97 -7.26 -16.06 -12.47
C LEU A 97 -6.10 -15.07 -12.28
N LYS A 98 -5.27 -15.30 -11.26
CA LYS A 98 -4.15 -14.41 -10.92
C LYS A 98 -3.21 -14.20 -12.10
N GLU A 99 -2.83 -15.27 -12.79
CA GLU A 99 -1.97 -15.20 -13.97
C GLU A 99 -2.57 -14.35 -15.09
N ASP A 100 -3.88 -14.48 -15.34
CA ASP A 100 -4.55 -13.75 -16.41
C ASP A 100 -4.76 -12.28 -16.05
N PHE A 101 -4.96 -11.97 -14.77
CA PHE A 101 -4.91 -10.60 -14.28
C PHE A 101 -3.51 -9.98 -14.45
N LEU A 102 -2.46 -10.76 -14.18
CA LEU A 102 -1.07 -10.31 -14.31
C LEU A 102 -0.58 -10.15 -15.76
N LYS A 103 -1.33 -10.64 -16.75
CA LYS A 103 -1.05 -10.42 -18.18
C LYS A 103 -1.66 -9.13 -18.74
N ILE A 104 -2.61 -8.50 -18.02
CA ILE A 104 -3.31 -7.31 -18.52
C ILE A 104 -2.35 -6.13 -18.48
N ASP A 105 -2.08 -5.51 -19.63
CA ASP A 105 -1.24 -4.32 -19.70
C ASP A 105 -1.92 -3.12 -18.99
N PRO A 106 -1.32 -2.55 -17.94
CA PRO A 106 -1.84 -1.35 -17.29
C PRO A 106 -1.82 -0.09 -18.16
N GLU A 107 -1.02 -0.06 -19.24
CA GLU A 107 -0.88 1.11 -20.12
C GLU A 107 -1.99 1.20 -21.16
N GLU A 108 -2.61 0.08 -21.55
CA GLU A 108 -3.80 0.10 -22.42
C GLU A 108 -5.03 0.67 -21.69
N SER A 109 -5.80 1.51 -22.40
CA SER A 109 -6.94 2.24 -21.83
C SER A 109 -8.06 1.32 -21.32
N TRP A 110 -8.47 1.52 -20.07
CA TRP A 110 -9.49 0.77 -19.33
C TRP A 110 -10.89 0.76 -19.98
N THR A 111 -11.17 1.60 -20.98
CA THR A 111 -12.51 1.66 -21.59
C THR A 111 -12.81 0.50 -22.54
N GLY A 112 -11.82 -0.34 -22.89
CA GLY A 112 -11.99 -1.45 -23.82
C GLY A 112 -12.24 -2.84 -23.21
N TRP A 113 -11.81 -3.13 -21.98
CA TRP A 113 -11.72 -4.51 -21.45
C TRP A 113 -12.91 -4.91 -20.53
N ALA A 114 -13.55 -3.98 -19.81
CA ALA A 114 -14.78 -4.28 -19.05
C ALA A 114 -15.88 -4.82 -19.98
N VAL A 115 -15.86 -4.39 -21.24
CA VAL A 115 -16.77 -4.84 -22.30
C VAL A 115 -16.22 -6.04 -23.08
N LYS A 116 -14.89 -6.23 -23.19
CA LYS A 116 -14.29 -7.33 -23.99
C LYS A 116 -13.98 -8.60 -23.20
N SER A 117 -13.59 -8.53 -21.92
CA SER A 117 -13.34 -9.73 -21.09
C SER A 117 -14.62 -10.46 -20.67
N PHE A 118 -15.77 -9.77 -20.67
CA PHE A 118 -17.05 -10.36 -20.26
C PHE A 118 -17.90 -10.90 -21.44
N VAL A 119 -17.61 -10.50 -22.68
CA VAL A 119 -18.52 -10.77 -23.83
C VAL A 119 -18.00 -11.87 -24.76
N LYS A 120 -16.79 -12.43 -24.56
CA LYS A 120 -16.28 -13.49 -25.43
C LYS A 120 -15.55 -14.62 -24.69
N ALA A 121 -16.32 -15.44 -23.98
CA ALA A 121 -16.03 -16.87 -23.92
C ALA A 121 -17.32 -17.59 -24.36
N PRO A 122 -17.32 -18.39 -25.44
CA PRO A 122 -18.46 -19.21 -25.76
C PRO A 122 -18.75 -20.11 -24.56
N VAL A 123 -20.04 -20.25 -24.26
CA VAL A 123 -20.56 -21.23 -23.31
C VAL A 123 -19.99 -22.60 -23.69
N VAL A 124 -19.08 -23.14 -22.87
CA VAL A 124 -18.86 -24.57 -22.53
C VAL A 124 -17.41 -24.74 -22.05
N TRP A 125 -17.27 -25.14 -20.77
CA TRP A 125 -16.04 -25.45 -20.02
C TRP A 125 -15.14 -24.24 -19.66
N SER A 126 -15.03 -23.92 -18.36
CA SER A 126 -14.14 -22.87 -17.85
C SER A 126 -12.72 -23.04 -18.41
N PHE A 127 -12.14 -21.96 -18.95
CA PHE A 127 -10.81 -21.95 -19.55
C PHE A 127 -9.71 -22.42 -18.58
N SER A 128 -9.93 -22.22 -17.27
CA SER A 128 -9.12 -22.80 -16.20
C SER A 128 -9.08 -24.33 -16.32
N LYS A 129 -10.21 -25.01 -16.40
CA LYS A 129 -10.28 -26.47 -16.51
C LYS A 129 -9.57 -27.01 -17.76
N LEU A 130 -9.65 -26.29 -18.89
CA LEU A 130 -8.95 -26.68 -20.12
C LEU A 130 -7.43 -26.58 -19.98
N LYS A 131 -6.93 -25.50 -19.38
CA LYS A 131 -5.51 -25.32 -19.09
C LYS A 131 -5.00 -26.36 -18.08
N MET A 132 -5.84 -26.75 -17.12
CA MET A 132 -5.54 -27.74 -16.07
C MET A 132 -5.64 -29.18 -16.56
N ALA A 133 -6.46 -29.45 -17.57
CA ALA A 133 -6.48 -30.76 -18.24
C ALA A 133 -5.20 -30.98 -19.08
N LEU A 134 -4.55 -29.90 -19.53
CA LEU A 134 -3.30 -29.94 -20.29
C LEU A 134 -2.05 -29.96 -19.41
N ILE A 135 -2.15 -29.49 -18.18
CA ILE A 135 -1.06 -29.39 -17.20
C ILE A 135 -1.64 -29.96 -15.91
N GLU A 136 -1.25 -31.18 -15.49
CA GLU A 136 -1.77 -31.92 -14.32
C GLU A 136 -1.67 -31.15 -12.99
N ILE A 137 -2.44 -30.07 -12.83
CA ILE A 137 -2.45 -29.19 -11.68
C ILE A 137 -3.71 -29.52 -10.88
N ASP A 138 -3.59 -29.52 -9.55
CA ASP A 138 -4.74 -29.64 -8.66
C ASP A 138 -5.60 -28.36 -8.72
N GLU A 139 -6.86 -28.48 -9.13
CA GLU A 139 -7.81 -27.35 -9.20
C GLU A 139 -7.98 -26.62 -7.87
N LYS A 140 -7.69 -27.29 -6.75
CA LYS A 140 -7.88 -26.70 -5.43
C LYS A 140 -6.84 -25.66 -5.05
N ILE A 141 -5.67 -25.66 -5.70
CA ILE A 141 -4.57 -24.73 -5.40
C ILE A 141 -4.50 -23.55 -6.39
N VAL A 142 -5.38 -23.52 -7.39
CA VAL A 142 -5.43 -22.42 -8.37
C VAL A 142 -5.78 -21.11 -7.67
N GLU A 143 -4.97 -20.09 -7.92
CA GLU A 143 -5.12 -18.76 -7.35
C GLU A 143 -6.03 -17.87 -8.20
N TYR A 144 -7.06 -17.35 -7.55
CA TYR A 144 -7.97 -16.34 -8.09
C TYR A 144 -7.86 -15.05 -7.29
N ILE A 145 -8.09 -13.93 -7.95
CA ILE A 145 -8.15 -12.59 -7.36
C ILE A 145 -9.62 -12.21 -7.21
N CYS A 146 -10.02 -11.84 -5.99
CA CYS A 146 -11.34 -11.30 -5.68
C CYS A 146 -11.48 -9.85 -6.19
N ILE A 147 -12.26 -9.66 -7.25
CA ILE A 147 -12.43 -8.34 -7.90
C ILE A 147 -13.21 -7.38 -7.01
N GLU A 148 -14.21 -7.88 -6.29
CA GLU A 148 -15.00 -7.06 -5.36
C GLU A 148 -14.15 -6.51 -4.20
N TYR A 149 -13.19 -7.29 -3.71
CA TYR A 149 -12.21 -6.81 -2.73
C TYR A 149 -11.40 -5.64 -3.30
N LEU A 150 -10.85 -5.77 -4.50
CA LEU A 150 -10.05 -4.73 -5.15
C LEU A 150 -10.84 -3.45 -5.37
N LYS A 151 -12.11 -3.55 -5.79
CA LYS A 151 -13.03 -2.40 -5.93
C LYS A 151 -13.21 -1.67 -4.60
N ARG A 152 -13.64 -2.37 -3.56
CA ARG A 152 -13.91 -1.76 -2.25
C ARG A 152 -12.66 -1.16 -1.61
N LYS A 153 -11.51 -1.84 -1.72
CA LYS A 153 -10.23 -1.33 -1.20
C LYS A 153 -9.71 -0.15 -2.00
N SER A 154 -9.92 -0.13 -3.31
CA SER A 154 -9.65 1.02 -4.16
C SER A 154 -10.49 2.24 -3.73
N GLU A 155 -11.79 2.06 -3.50
CA GLU A 155 -12.69 3.12 -3.03
C GLU A 155 -12.28 3.62 -1.63
N GLU A 156 -11.96 2.71 -0.72
CA GLU A 156 -11.46 3.03 0.62
C GLU A 156 -10.19 3.89 0.53
N LEU A 157 -9.21 3.47 -0.26
CA LEU A 157 -7.95 4.20 -0.43
C LEU A 157 -8.15 5.56 -1.07
N LEU A 158 -8.94 5.63 -2.15
CA LEU A 158 -9.25 6.89 -2.84
C LEU A 158 -9.99 7.85 -1.91
N SER A 159 -10.92 7.37 -1.09
CA SER A 159 -11.65 8.23 -0.14
C SER A 159 -10.75 8.92 0.88
N LYS A 160 -9.65 8.26 1.28
CA LYS A 160 -8.64 8.80 2.22
C LYS A 160 -7.64 9.73 1.53
N THR A 161 -7.56 9.72 0.20
CA THR A 161 -6.53 10.43 -0.57
C THR A 161 -7.08 11.48 -1.55
N ILE A 162 -8.40 11.55 -1.75
CA ILE A 162 -9.06 12.33 -2.81
C ILE A 162 -8.76 13.84 -2.80
N ASN A 163 -8.41 14.38 -1.62
CA ASN A 163 -8.11 15.81 -1.44
C ASN A 163 -6.61 16.12 -1.50
N SER A 164 -5.78 15.10 -1.72
CA SER A 164 -4.33 15.26 -1.74
C SER A 164 -3.80 15.04 -3.14
N GLN A 165 -3.22 16.07 -3.74
CA GLN A 165 -2.46 15.94 -4.99
C GLN A 165 -1.01 15.48 -4.76
N ARG A 166 -0.68 15.02 -3.55
CA ARG A 166 0.68 14.63 -3.18
C ARG A 166 1.05 13.23 -3.65
N LEU A 167 2.34 12.93 -3.54
CA LEU A 167 2.88 11.60 -3.73
C LEU A 167 2.89 10.83 -2.41
N TYR A 168 2.74 9.52 -2.55
CA TYR A 168 2.79 8.56 -1.46
C TYR A 168 3.83 7.50 -1.74
N ASP A 169 4.44 6.95 -0.69
CA ASP A 169 5.18 5.70 -0.80
C ASP A 169 4.27 4.49 -0.54
N LYS A 170 4.78 3.29 -0.88
CA LYS A 170 4.02 2.04 -0.69
C LYS A 170 3.65 1.79 0.77
N LYS A 171 4.58 2.04 1.70
CA LYS A 171 4.41 1.74 3.12
C LYS A 171 3.27 2.57 3.69
N GLU A 172 3.27 3.86 3.39
CA GLU A 172 2.26 4.81 3.83
C GLU A 172 0.84 4.40 3.38
N LEU A 173 0.67 4.04 2.10
CA LEU A 173 -0.62 3.59 1.58
C LEU A 173 -1.07 2.25 2.18
N ARG A 174 -0.13 1.33 2.45
CA ARG A 174 -0.43 0.06 3.13
C ARG A 174 -0.93 0.29 4.56
N GLU A 175 -0.29 1.19 5.30
CA GLU A 175 -0.68 1.57 6.68
C GLU A 175 -2.09 2.18 6.70
N MET A 176 -2.47 2.97 5.69
CA MET A 176 -3.82 3.50 5.55
C MET A 176 -4.90 2.43 5.33
N LEU A 177 -4.54 1.22 4.88
CA LEU A 177 -5.48 0.13 4.57
C LEU A 177 -5.56 -0.95 5.65
N THR A 178 -4.83 -0.78 6.75
CA THR A 178 -4.90 -1.66 7.92
C THR A 178 -6.32 -1.75 8.44
N THR A 179 -6.81 -2.96 8.70
CA THR A 179 -8.18 -3.16 9.21
C THR A 179 -8.31 -2.62 10.64
N ALA A 180 -9.55 -2.46 11.12
CA ALA A 180 -9.81 -2.04 12.50
C ALA A 180 -9.17 -2.95 13.57
N ASP A 181 -8.82 -4.18 13.23
CA ASP A 181 -8.15 -5.13 14.14
C ASP A 181 -6.62 -5.15 13.98
N GLY A 182 -6.06 -4.20 13.22
CA GLY A 182 -4.61 -4.12 13.00
C GLY A 182 -4.08 -5.10 11.96
N ILE A 183 -4.94 -5.70 11.12
CA ILE A 183 -4.47 -6.60 10.05
C ILE A 183 -3.99 -5.75 8.87
N GLU A 184 -2.68 -5.73 8.64
CA GLU A 184 -2.08 -5.06 7.48
C GLU A 184 -2.33 -5.83 6.19
N ILE A 185 -2.44 -5.11 5.07
CA ILE A 185 -2.40 -5.72 3.74
C ILE A 185 -0.97 -6.20 3.43
N SER A 186 -0.81 -7.43 2.96
CA SER A 186 0.51 -7.96 2.54
C SER A 186 1.03 -7.21 1.30
N GLU A 187 2.35 -7.18 1.10
CA GLU A 187 2.97 -6.60 -0.12
C GLU A 187 2.37 -7.17 -1.42
N GLU A 188 2.16 -8.48 -1.51
CA GLU A 188 1.59 -9.11 -2.71
C GLU A 188 0.16 -8.61 -3.01
N ASN A 189 -0.73 -8.67 -2.02
CA ASN A 189 -2.09 -8.14 -2.14
C ASN A 189 -2.10 -6.63 -2.47
N PHE A 190 -1.16 -5.87 -1.91
CA PHE A 190 -1.04 -4.44 -2.20
C PHE A 190 -0.55 -4.18 -3.63
N ASP A 191 0.39 -4.96 -4.15
CA ASP A 191 0.84 -4.87 -5.54
C ASP A 191 -0.29 -5.21 -6.54
N LEU A 192 -1.15 -6.18 -6.20
CA LEU A 192 -2.36 -6.48 -6.97
C LEU A 192 -3.36 -5.31 -6.94
N LEU A 193 -3.53 -4.65 -5.78
CA LEU A 193 -4.35 -3.44 -5.65
C LEU A 193 -3.78 -2.26 -6.43
N LEU A 194 -2.47 -2.01 -6.36
CA LEU A 194 -1.81 -0.98 -7.17
C LEU A 194 -1.97 -1.23 -8.66
N ARG A 195 -1.86 -2.49 -9.08
CA ARG A 195 -2.13 -2.87 -10.47
C ARG A 195 -3.59 -2.59 -10.84
N TRP A 196 -4.54 -2.94 -9.99
CA TRP A 196 -5.96 -2.60 -10.19
C TRP A 196 -6.18 -1.10 -10.34
N LEU A 197 -5.58 -0.29 -9.49
CA LEU A 197 -5.68 1.18 -9.55
C LEU A 197 -5.10 1.75 -10.85
N ARG A 198 -3.92 1.26 -11.28
CA ARG A 198 -3.31 1.65 -12.57
C ARG A 198 -4.18 1.27 -13.75
N LEU A 199 -4.69 0.03 -13.72
CA LEU A 199 -5.60 -0.47 -14.73
C LEU A 199 -6.84 0.43 -14.85
N ASN A 200 -7.41 0.88 -13.73
CA ASN A 200 -8.53 1.83 -13.70
C ASN A 200 -8.13 3.30 -14.02
N LYS A 201 -6.85 3.56 -14.33
CA LYS A 201 -6.29 4.91 -14.56
C LYS A 201 -6.48 5.87 -13.38
N VAL A 202 -6.57 5.32 -12.17
CA VAL A 202 -6.70 6.09 -10.92
C VAL A 202 -5.43 6.11 -10.06
N ALA A 203 -4.35 5.51 -10.57
CA ALA A 203 -3.02 5.62 -10.00
C ALA A 203 -1.96 5.77 -11.09
N GLN A 204 -0.95 6.59 -10.81
CA GLN A 204 0.32 6.61 -11.51
C GLN A 204 1.44 6.19 -10.57
N ILE A 205 2.44 5.53 -11.12
CA ILE A 205 3.61 5.07 -10.38
C ILE A 205 4.85 5.55 -11.09
N ARG A 206 5.73 6.21 -10.35
CA ARG A 206 7.05 6.61 -10.83
C ARG A 206 8.11 6.05 -9.91
N LYS A 207 9.09 5.37 -10.49
CA LYS A 207 10.27 4.90 -9.75
C LYS A 207 11.42 5.86 -10.01
N VAL A 208 12.07 6.29 -8.93
CA VAL A 208 13.30 7.06 -8.97
C VAL A 208 14.24 6.36 -8.00
N ASP A 209 15.33 5.81 -8.52
CA ASP A 209 16.27 4.94 -7.82
C ASP A 209 15.58 3.76 -7.08
N ASN A 210 15.70 3.74 -5.76
CA ASN A 210 15.10 2.73 -4.88
C ASN A 210 13.70 3.11 -4.39
N ASP A 211 13.25 4.34 -4.67
CA ASP A 211 11.97 4.85 -4.19
C ASP A 211 10.86 4.67 -5.23
N THR A 212 9.68 4.30 -4.75
CA THR A 212 8.46 4.19 -5.57
C THR A 212 7.47 5.25 -5.12
N PHE A 213 7.19 6.20 -6.01
CA PHE A 213 6.23 7.27 -5.80
C PHE A 213 4.90 6.94 -6.46
N ILE A 214 3.82 7.10 -5.72
CA ILE A 214 2.47 6.75 -6.14
C ILE A 214 1.60 7.99 -6.02
N LYS A 215 0.95 8.38 -7.12
CA LYS A 215 -0.04 9.46 -7.15
C LYS A 215 -1.40 8.85 -7.43
N LEU A 216 -2.36 9.11 -6.54
CA LEU A 216 -3.73 8.63 -6.66
C LEU A 216 -4.63 9.78 -7.09
N GLY A 217 -5.61 9.50 -7.95
CA GLY A 217 -6.59 10.52 -8.35
C GLY A 217 -7.50 10.03 -9.47
N THR A 218 -8.55 10.77 -9.79
CA THR A 218 -9.55 10.37 -10.80
C THR A 218 -9.44 11.13 -12.12
N SER A 219 -8.53 12.11 -12.22
CA SER A 219 -8.40 12.99 -13.39
C SER A 219 -7.25 12.59 -14.32
N LYS A 220 -7.36 12.96 -15.60
CA LYS A 220 -6.28 12.78 -16.59
C LYS A 220 -5.02 13.61 -16.31
N SER A 221 -5.04 14.52 -15.33
CA SER A 221 -3.88 15.35 -14.95
C SER A 221 -3.03 14.72 -13.83
N ASN A 222 -3.24 13.45 -13.49
CA ASN A 222 -2.48 12.73 -12.46
C ASN A 222 -1.02 12.41 -12.84
N VAL A 223 -0.46 13.08 -13.86
CA VAL A 223 0.94 12.87 -14.26
C VAL A 223 1.84 13.24 -13.10
N ILE A 224 2.74 12.32 -12.73
CA ILE A 224 3.76 12.59 -11.72
C ILE A 224 4.85 13.44 -12.37
N THR A 225 4.85 14.72 -12.06
CA THR A 225 5.86 15.66 -12.53
C THR A 225 7.16 15.52 -11.71
N ASP A 226 8.27 16.02 -12.25
CA ASP A 226 9.54 16.11 -11.51
C ASP A 226 9.42 16.97 -10.26
N LEU A 227 8.59 18.02 -10.33
CA LEU A 227 8.25 18.88 -9.21
C LEU A 227 7.52 18.10 -8.09
N ASP A 228 6.57 17.23 -8.44
CA ASP A 228 5.89 16.38 -7.46
C ASP A 228 6.89 15.50 -6.69
N VAL A 229 7.81 14.84 -7.43
CA VAL A 229 8.85 13.96 -6.84
C VAL A 229 9.74 14.76 -5.91
N SER A 230 10.20 15.90 -6.39
CA SER A 230 11.05 16.84 -5.66
C SER A 230 10.42 17.33 -4.35
N LEU A 231 9.14 17.70 -4.38
CA LEU A 231 8.39 18.10 -3.19
C LEU A 231 8.28 16.96 -2.17
N CYS A 232 7.99 15.74 -2.65
CA CYS A 232 7.92 14.57 -1.79
C CYS A 232 9.27 14.25 -1.12
N ILE A 233 10.38 14.36 -1.86
CA ILE A 233 11.73 14.17 -1.30
C ILE A 233 12.04 15.23 -0.24
N LEU A 234 11.69 16.50 -0.47
CA LEU A 234 11.85 17.56 0.53
C LEU A 234 11.03 17.30 1.80
N GLU A 235 9.77 16.88 1.67
CA GLU A 235 8.90 16.50 2.80
C GLU A 235 9.44 15.29 3.58
N LYS A 236 9.92 14.25 2.89
CA LYS A 236 10.56 13.09 3.52
C LYS A 236 11.79 13.51 4.32
N ASN A 237 12.64 14.35 3.75
CA ASN A 237 13.85 14.83 4.42
C ASN A 237 13.52 15.71 5.62
N LYS A 238 12.49 16.54 5.53
CA LYS A 238 11.95 17.30 6.67
C LYS A 238 11.66 16.38 7.86
N LEU A 239 10.84 15.34 7.64
CA LEU A 239 10.47 14.36 8.68
C LEU A 239 11.68 13.60 9.24
N THR A 240 12.65 13.26 8.39
CA THR A 240 13.90 12.62 8.82
C THR A 240 14.71 13.53 9.75
N PHE A 241 14.85 14.82 9.41
CA PHE A 241 15.55 15.78 10.26
C PHE A 241 14.84 16.00 11.59
N GLU A 242 13.51 16.14 11.59
CA GLU A 242 12.71 16.28 12.81
C GLU A 242 12.94 15.10 13.77
N LYS A 243 12.81 13.85 13.27
CA LYS A 243 13.06 12.65 14.09
C LYS A 243 14.49 12.57 14.62
N ALA A 244 15.47 12.92 13.80
CA ALA A 244 16.86 12.90 14.24
C ALA A 244 17.15 13.97 15.31
N ILE A 245 16.53 15.15 15.20
CA ILE A 245 16.60 16.20 16.22
C ILE A 245 15.98 15.72 17.53
N GLU A 246 14.80 15.09 17.50
CA GLU A 246 14.14 14.52 18.68
C GLU A 246 15.04 13.51 19.42
N VAL A 247 15.67 12.59 18.69
CA VAL A 247 16.60 11.60 19.25
C VAL A 247 17.81 12.27 19.91
N LEU A 248 18.43 13.24 19.24
CA LEU A 248 19.59 13.96 19.78
C LEU A 248 19.23 14.81 21.01
N GLU A 249 18.03 15.40 21.03
CA GLU A 249 17.51 16.13 22.19
C GLU A 249 17.33 15.22 23.41
N GLU A 250 16.89 13.99 23.21
CA GLU A 250 16.78 13.01 24.30
C GLU A 250 18.17 12.56 24.79
N GLU A 251 19.11 12.23 23.88
CA GLU A 251 20.50 11.89 24.25
C GLU A 251 21.15 13.05 25.03
N LYS A 252 20.89 14.30 24.63
CA LYS A 252 21.36 15.49 25.36
C LYS A 252 20.86 15.51 26.81
N LYS A 253 19.57 15.19 27.05
CA LYS A 253 19.00 15.13 28.42
C LYS A 253 19.66 14.04 29.24
N GLU A 254 19.89 12.87 28.67
CA GLU A 254 20.57 11.76 29.33
C GLU A 254 22.00 12.14 29.75
N LEU A 255 22.78 12.74 28.85
CA LEU A 255 24.15 13.19 29.16
C LEU A 255 24.17 14.22 30.31
N VAL A 256 23.19 15.12 30.37
CA VAL A 256 23.04 16.09 31.47
C VAL A 256 22.73 15.38 32.79
N SER A 257 21.85 14.37 32.77
CA SER A 257 21.52 13.56 33.95
C SER A 257 22.75 12.81 34.47
N SER A 258 23.49 12.13 33.58
CA SER A 258 24.71 11.40 33.92
C SER A 258 25.80 12.33 34.45
N ALA A 259 26.00 13.50 33.83
CA ALA A 259 26.95 14.49 34.33
C ALA A 259 26.61 14.95 35.76
N LYS A 260 25.33 15.21 36.05
CA LYS A 260 24.87 15.56 37.40
C LYS A 260 25.11 14.42 38.40
N ASN A 261 24.89 13.16 38.01
CA ASN A 261 25.13 12.01 38.87
C ASN A 261 26.63 11.86 39.21
N TYR A 262 27.51 11.92 38.21
CA TYR A 262 28.96 11.83 38.44
C TYR A 262 29.50 13.02 39.25
N LEU A 263 28.92 14.22 39.12
CA LEU A 263 29.24 15.35 40.00
C LEU A 263 28.89 15.07 41.46
N LYS A 264 27.72 14.46 41.74
CA LYS A 264 27.32 14.07 43.11
C LYS A 264 28.27 13.04 43.72
N GLN A 265 28.85 12.17 42.90
CA GLN A 265 29.82 11.16 43.32
C GLN A 265 31.26 11.70 43.43
N GLY A 266 31.49 12.99 43.19
CA GLY A 266 32.83 13.60 43.23
C GLY A 266 33.71 13.32 42.01
N MET A 267 33.20 12.60 41.00
CA MET A 267 33.91 12.21 39.78
C MET A 267 33.89 13.34 38.73
N ARG A 268 34.62 14.43 39.01
CA ARG A 268 34.59 15.66 38.22
C ARG A 268 35.05 15.50 36.77
N ASP A 269 36.11 14.72 36.53
CA ASP A 269 36.65 14.53 35.17
C ASP A 269 35.68 13.75 34.28
N THR A 270 35.04 12.72 34.83
CA THR A 270 33.99 11.97 34.12
C THR A 270 32.82 12.87 33.79
N ALA A 271 32.31 13.65 34.76
CA ALA A 271 31.23 14.60 34.49
C ALA A 271 31.60 15.63 33.41
N LYS A 272 32.85 16.12 33.41
CA LYS A 272 33.37 17.04 32.38
C LYS A 272 33.39 16.39 30.99
N SER A 273 33.69 15.09 30.90
CA SER A 273 33.61 14.34 29.64
C SER A 273 32.18 14.29 29.10
N TYR A 274 31.19 13.98 29.94
CA TYR A 274 29.76 14.01 29.57
C TYR A 274 29.32 15.40 29.08
N LEU A 275 29.74 16.47 29.77
CA LEU A 275 29.43 17.85 29.36
C LEU A 275 30.08 18.24 28.02
N ARG A 276 31.28 17.73 27.71
CA ARG A 276 31.90 17.92 26.39
C ARG A 276 31.09 17.23 25.30
N ARG A 277 30.70 15.97 25.49
CA ARG A 277 29.87 15.24 24.52
C ARG A 277 28.51 15.93 24.32
N LYS A 278 27.90 16.42 25.40
CA LYS A 278 26.66 17.22 25.34
C LYS A 278 26.82 18.46 24.46
N LYS A 279 27.95 19.17 24.56
CA LYS A 279 28.23 20.34 23.72
C LYS A 279 28.36 20.00 22.22
N GLU A 280 28.95 18.84 21.89
CA GLU A 280 29.01 18.37 20.50
C GLU A 280 27.62 17.98 19.96
N ILE A 281 26.78 17.37 20.78
CA ILE A 281 25.37 17.11 20.42
C ILE A 281 24.61 18.42 20.19
N GLU A 282 24.76 19.42 21.06
CA GLU A 282 24.12 20.74 20.87
C GLU A 282 24.52 21.39 19.54
N LYS A 283 25.80 21.28 19.16
CA LYS A 283 26.28 21.76 17.87
C LYS A 283 25.64 20.98 16.70
N THR A 284 25.47 19.68 16.84
CA THR A 284 24.83 18.83 15.83
C THR A 284 23.34 19.16 15.67
N ILE A 285 22.63 19.35 16.78
CA ILE A 285 21.22 19.78 16.80
C ILE A 285 21.08 21.13 16.09
N SER A 286 21.88 22.13 16.45
CA SER A 286 21.84 23.46 15.83
C SER A 286 22.01 23.41 14.30
N ARG A 287 22.90 22.55 13.80
CA ARG A 287 23.09 22.34 12.36
C ARG A 287 21.87 21.70 11.69
N ARG A 288 21.27 20.68 12.32
CA ARG A 288 20.08 20.01 11.79
C ARG A 288 18.84 20.92 11.81
N VAL A 289 18.68 21.75 12.85
CA VAL A 289 17.61 22.76 12.92
C VAL A 289 17.75 23.78 11.80
N SER A 290 18.97 24.31 11.55
CA SER A 290 19.20 25.25 10.44
C SER A 290 18.89 24.62 9.08
N ALA A 291 19.25 23.35 8.87
CA ALA A 291 18.88 22.61 7.67
C ALA A 291 17.36 22.46 7.50
N LEU A 292 16.65 22.15 8.59
CA LEU A 292 15.19 22.02 8.61
C LEU A 292 14.52 23.36 8.25
N GLU A 293 14.93 24.46 8.88
CA GLU A 293 14.43 25.81 8.59
C GLU A 293 14.59 26.16 7.10
N ASN A 294 15.74 25.81 6.50
CA ASN A 294 15.95 26.01 5.08
C ASN A 294 14.94 25.23 4.24
N ILE A 295 14.74 23.94 4.51
CA ILE A 295 13.75 23.09 3.81
C ILE A 295 12.34 23.68 3.94
N GLU A 296 11.96 24.15 5.12
CA GLU A 296 10.64 24.76 5.34
C GLU A 296 10.46 26.06 4.54
N ILE A 297 11.48 26.91 4.49
CA ILE A 297 11.48 28.11 3.66
C ILE A 297 11.34 27.74 2.17
N LEU A 298 12.00 26.67 1.72
CA LEU A 298 11.88 26.19 0.34
C LEU A 298 10.45 25.76 0.02
N LEU A 299 9.86 24.92 0.88
CA LEU A 299 8.49 24.44 0.73
C LEU A 299 7.50 25.60 0.70
N SER A 300 7.64 26.61 1.57
CA SER A 300 6.79 27.82 1.57
C SER A 300 6.88 28.56 0.23
N ARG A 301 8.09 28.81 -0.26
CA ARG A 301 8.31 29.51 -1.54
C ARG A 301 7.73 28.77 -2.73
N ILE A 302 7.80 27.44 -2.73
CA ILE A 302 7.20 26.61 -3.78
C ILE A 302 5.67 26.70 -3.72
N HIS A 303 5.08 26.60 -2.52
CA HIS A 303 3.64 26.72 -2.33
C HIS A 303 3.07 28.09 -2.70
N GLU A 304 3.83 29.17 -2.48
CA GLU A 304 3.44 30.54 -2.82
C GLU A 304 3.55 30.87 -4.32
N SER A 305 4.25 30.05 -5.10
CA SER A 305 4.45 30.27 -6.52
C SER A 305 3.24 29.80 -7.34
N SER A 306 2.70 30.68 -8.18
CA SER A 306 1.40 30.51 -8.85
C SER A 306 1.45 29.95 -10.28
N SER A 307 2.62 29.69 -10.86
CA SER A 307 2.77 29.09 -12.19
C SER A 307 3.91 28.08 -12.26
N ASP A 308 3.72 26.96 -12.95
CA ASP A 308 4.68 25.84 -13.01
C ASP A 308 6.11 26.26 -13.41
N SER A 309 6.24 27.18 -14.37
CA SER A 309 7.55 27.73 -14.79
C SER A 309 8.22 28.55 -13.69
N LYS A 310 7.45 29.35 -12.95
CA LYS A 310 7.97 30.16 -11.84
C LYS A 310 8.23 29.31 -10.59
N VAL A 311 7.45 28.24 -10.41
CA VAL A 311 7.71 27.24 -9.38
C VAL A 311 9.08 26.60 -9.64
N TYR A 312 9.34 26.21 -10.89
CA TYR A 312 10.60 25.55 -11.26
C TYR A 312 11.84 26.47 -11.12
N GLU A 313 11.77 27.74 -11.53
CA GLU A 313 12.87 28.67 -11.28
C GLU A 313 13.10 28.94 -9.79
N THR A 314 12.02 29.16 -9.04
CA THR A 314 12.09 29.36 -7.57
C THR A 314 12.67 28.12 -6.90
N TYR A 315 12.33 26.94 -7.41
CA TYR A 315 12.85 25.66 -6.99
C TYR A 315 14.37 25.52 -7.23
N LYS A 316 14.87 25.89 -8.42
CA LYS A 316 16.31 25.86 -8.72
C LYS A 316 17.13 26.80 -7.83
N ILE A 317 16.59 27.99 -7.55
CA ILE A 317 17.19 28.97 -6.63
C ILE A 317 17.21 28.41 -5.19
N ALA A 318 16.09 27.83 -4.77
CA ALA A 318 15.91 27.18 -3.47
C ALA A 318 16.92 26.04 -3.24
N LEU A 319 17.07 25.15 -4.22
CA LEU A 319 18.02 24.03 -4.14
C LEU A 319 19.47 24.50 -3.97
N ASN A 320 19.88 25.51 -4.74
CA ASN A 320 21.22 26.07 -4.65
C ASN A 320 21.48 26.74 -3.29
N ALA A 321 20.48 27.43 -2.73
CA ALA A 321 20.57 28.00 -1.39
C ALA A 321 20.74 26.90 -0.33
N LEU A 322 19.99 25.81 -0.44
CA LEU A 322 20.08 24.65 0.45
C LEU A 322 21.46 23.99 0.37
N LYS A 323 22.00 23.77 -0.84
CA LYS A 323 23.36 23.24 -1.06
C LYS A 323 24.44 24.12 -0.43
N THR A 324 24.27 25.44 -0.53
CA THR A 324 25.21 26.41 0.04
C THR A 324 25.16 26.38 1.57
N SER A 325 23.96 26.43 2.15
CA SER A 325 23.78 26.38 3.60
C SER A 325 24.24 25.05 4.21
N PHE A 326 24.07 23.93 3.51
CA PHE A 326 24.58 22.64 3.96
C PHE A 326 26.11 22.58 3.99
N LYS A 327 26.78 23.14 2.98
CA LYS A 327 28.25 23.27 2.96
C LYS A 327 28.75 24.15 4.11
N GLU A 328 28.07 25.25 4.38
CA GLU A 328 28.42 26.19 5.46
C GLU A 328 28.23 25.59 6.87
N ASN A 329 27.24 24.71 7.04
CA ASN A 329 26.90 24.12 8.33
C ASN A 329 27.70 22.84 8.68
N GLY A 330 28.47 22.27 7.76
CA GLY A 330 29.37 21.13 8.03
C GLY A 330 28.64 19.88 8.55
N LEU A 331 27.47 19.60 7.99
CA LEU A 331 26.75 18.33 8.15
C LEU A 331 27.55 17.19 7.48
N SER A 332 27.28 15.94 7.89
CA SER A 332 27.98 14.78 7.32
C SER A 332 27.83 14.78 5.80
N GLU A 333 28.93 14.53 5.07
CA GLU A 333 28.93 14.53 3.60
C GLU A 333 27.85 13.58 3.06
N GLU A 334 27.66 12.41 3.68
CA GLU A 334 26.76 11.36 3.21
C GLU A 334 25.26 11.73 3.24
N GLU A 335 24.75 12.32 4.33
CA GLU A 335 23.31 12.65 4.44
C GLU A 335 22.91 13.84 3.55
N VAL A 336 23.83 14.82 3.41
CA VAL A 336 23.67 16.00 2.57
C VAL A 336 23.81 15.65 1.09
N ILE A 337 24.83 14.86 0.73
CA ILE A 337 25.02 14.39 -0.65
C ILE A 337 23.78 13.62 -1.07
N LYS A 338 23.29 12.67 -0.28
CA LYS A 338 22.14 11.87 -0.68
C LYS A 338 20.91 12.72 -1.04
N THR A 339 20.52 13.66 -0.17
CA THR A 339 19.37 14.55 -0.44
C THR A 339 19.59 15.45 -1.66
N VAL A 340 20.76 16.07 -1.76
CA VAL A 340 21.08 16.99 -2.87
C VAL A 340 21.24 16.23 -4.18
N THR A 341 21.83 15.04 -4.16
CA THR A 341 22.05 14.17 -5.32
C THR A 341 20.73 13.61 -5.84
N GLU A 342 19.88 13.04 -4.98
CA GLU A 342 18.55 12.54 -5.37
C GLU A 342 17.70 13.64 -6.02
N ILE A 343 17.83 14.88 -5.53
CA ILE A 343 17.15 16.03 -6.11
C ILE A 343 17.81 16.50 -7.43
N GLN A 344 19.13 16.51 -7.51
CA GLN A 344 19.85 16.90 -8.74
C GLN A 344 19.56 15.94 -9.89
N GLU A 345 19.48 14.64 -9.63
CA GLU A 345 19.15 13.62 -10.63
C GLU A 345 17.74 13.83 -11.21
N VAL A 346 16.76 14.14 -10.35
CA VAL A 346 15.39 14.49 -10.81
C VAL A 346 15.39 15.76 -11.68
N ASN A 347 16.24 16.73 -11.35
CA ASN A 347 16.37 17.97 -12.13
C ASN A 347 17.06 17.74 -13.49
N GLU A 348 18.14 16.96 -13.52
CA GLU A 348 18.88 16.62 -14.75
C GLU A 348 17.98 15.86 -15.73
N MET A 349 17.19 14.89 -15.24
CA MET A 349 16.18 14.21 -16.05
C MET A 349 15.14 15.16 -16.66
N HIS A 350 14.74 16.20 -15.92
CA HIS A 350 13.79 17.19 -16.43
C HIS A 350 14.39 18.02 -17.58
N GLU A 351 15.62 18.51 -17.41
CA GLU A 351 16.33 19.29 -18.42
C GLU A 351 16.57 18.45 -19.69
N GLU A 352 16.89 17.16 -19.56
CA GLU A 352 17.01 16.23 -20.71
C GLU A 352 15.70 16.06 -21.49
N ILE A 353 14.57 15.88 -20.79
CA ILE A 353 13.24 15.74 -21.44
C ILE A 353 12.84 17.03 -22.16
N GLN A 354 13.04 18.21 -21.55
CA GLN A 354 12.74 19.49 -22.20
C GLN A 354 13.60 19.72 -23.44
N ASN A 355 14.90 19.40 -23.36
CA ASN A 355 15.82 19.53 -24.50
C ASN A 355 15.51 18.53 -25.63
N ALA A 356 14.95 17.36 -25.32
CA ALA A 356 14.52 16.39 -26.33
C ALA A 356 13.18 16.75 -27.00
N LEU A 357 12.39 17.64 -26.37
CA LEU A 357 11.09 18.11 -26.87
C LEU A 357 11.17 19.48 -27.57
N ALA A 358 12.29 20.19 -27.44
CA ALA A 358 12.63 21.44 -28.14
C ALA A 358 13.30 21.17 -29.48
#